data_AF-A0A8H7WC56-F1
#
_entry.id   AF-A0A8H7WC56-F1
#
_cell.length_a   1.000
_cell.length_b   1.000
_cell.length_c   1.000
_cell.angle_alpha   90.00
_cell.angle_beta   90.00
_cell.angle_gamma   90.00
#
_symmetry.space_group_name_H-M   'P 1'
#
loop_
_entity.id
_entity.type
_entity.pdbx_description
1 polymer ?
#
loop_
_entity_poly.entity_id
_entity_poly.type
_entity_poly.pdbx_seq_one_letter_code
_entity_poly.pdbx_strand_id
1 'polypeptide(L)'
;MDTNALIDLVHEVQGQLWVDKVNETHRTGRLCQWVSTFHPDKLSCHLDRTFHHGAFNAGMKMVFSDSIAWMVRFPRVGMVCDAYTDEKVAKEVEALSLIYDMIVDSVPNIHAWGPAASNILGLGPYIMMDFINGVSASDVLKDPNAERPTRLIREDISDSDIEVIYRQAHSILQNGGVDTFANDLSAPWWLLQDRPVNSAWDCKGDQPPKIVARYFKYLEIFIRVLEEEEAKLGHEERELTSLVKWSQASGAMWLHMLLSSGFNDHRSFPFTQLRQHLGAKWAKQELEAFAARKVSELDEYDEALEEREEDKALVDSGKMTKEEFIANAL
;
A
#
# COMPACT_ATOMS: atom_id res chain seq x y z
N MET A 1 -4.96 3.68 13.08
CA MET A 1 -6.17 2.99 12.62
C MET A 1 -6.15 1.69 13.38
N ASP A 2 -7.03 1.56 14.36
CA ASP A 2 -7.12 0.33 15.11
C ASP A 2 -7.97 -0.61 14.28
N THR A 3 -7.31 -1.65 13.77
CA THR A 3 -7.96 -2.75 13.06
C THR A 3 -8.60 -3.69 14.08
N ASN A 4 -9.46 -4.59 13.61
CA ASN A 4 -10.05 -5.59 14.50
C ASN A 4 -8.98 -6.64 14.83
N ALA A 5 -8.32 -6.46 15.98
CA ALA A 5 -7.23 -7.32 16.44
C ALA A 5 -7.64 -8.80 16.53
N LEU A 6 -8.89 -9.11 16.91
CA LEU A 6 -9.39 -10.48 16.91
C LEU A 6 -9.29 -11.13 15.53
N ILE A 7 -9.68 -10.40 14.49
CA ILE A 7 -9.62 -10.87 13.11
C ILE A 7 -8.17 -10.88 12.62
N ASP A 8 -7.38 -9.88 13.00
CA ASP A 8 -5.98 -9.79 12.61
C ASP A 8 -5.16 -10.99 13.11
N LEU A 9 -5.42 -11.48 14.33
CA LEU A 9 -4.77 -12.69 14.86
C LEU A 9 -5.07 -13.92 13.99
N VAL A 10 -6.31 -14.06 13.52
CA VAL A 10 -6.73 -15.16 12.61
C VAL A 10 -6.03 -15.02 11.27
N HIS A 11 -6.07 -13.82 10.69
CA HIS A 11 -5.41 -13.50 9.44
C HIS A 11 -3.90 -13.72 9.50
N GLU A 12 -3.26 -13.42 10.63
CA GLU A 12 -1.84 -13.67 10.84
C GLU A 12 -1.56 -15.17 10.74
N VAL A 13 -2.30 -16.01 11.47
CA VAL A 13 -2.10 -17.46 11.46
C VAL A 13 -2.41 -18.07 10.08
N GLN A 14 -3.46 -17.60 9.41
CA GLN A 14 -3.76 -17.97 8.01
C GLN A 14 -2.61 -17.60 7.06
N GLY A 15 -2.08 -16.39 7.20
CA GLY A 15 -0.93 -15.92 6.43
C GLY A 15 0.31 -16.79 6.67
N GLN A 16 0.57 -17.18 7.93
CA GLN A 16 1.68 -18.07 8.27
C GLN A 16 1.52 -19.46 7.63
N LEU A 17 0.33 -20.07 7.67
CA LEU A 17 0.06 -21.35 6.99
C LEU A 17 0.30 -21.27 5.49
N TRP A 18 -0.14 -20.17 4.87
CA TRP A 18 0.09 -19.95 3.46
C TRP A 18 1.59 -19.81 3.13
N VAL A 19 2.35 -19.09 3.96
CA VAL A 19 3.82 -18.99 3.84
C VAL A 19 4.49 -20.35 3.99
N ASP A 20 4.06 -21.18 4.94
CA ASP A 20 4.59 -22.54 5.11
C ASP A 20 4.37 -23.38 3.85
N LYS A 21 3.19 -23.29 3.24
CA LYS A 21 2.86 -23.98 1.98
C LYS A 21 3.71 -23.50 0.82
N VAL A 22 3.89 -22.18 0.69
CA VAL A 22 4.80 -21.58 -0.29
C VAL A 22 6.22 -22.15 -0.12
N ASN A 23 6.76 -22.08 1.10
CA ASN A 23 8.10 -22.56 1.41
C ASN A 23 8.26 -24.06 1.12
N GLU A 24 7.25 -24.86 1.43
CA GLU A 24 7.23 -26.29 1.15
C GLU A 24 7.25 -26.57 -0.36
N THR A 25 6.47 -25.84 -1.16
CA THR A 25 6.49 -26.00 -2.62
C THR A 25 7.83 -25.58 -3.24
N HIS A 26 8.49 -24.58 -2.66
CA HIS A 26 9.84 -24.18 -3.06
C HIS A 26 10.87 -25.25 -2.68
N ARG A 27 10.90 -25.68 -1.41
CA ARG A 27 11.83 -26.67 -0.85
C ARG A 27 11.75 -28.02 -1.57
N THR A 28 10.56 -28.43 -1.99
CA THR A 28 10.31 -29.67 -2.74
C THR A 28 10.55 -29.53 -4.25
N GLY A 29 10.95 -28.35 -4.74
CA GLY A 29 11.21 -28.07 -6.16
C GLY A 29 9.95 -27.94 -7.03
N ARG A 30 8.77 -28.19 -6.47
CA ARG A 30 7.48 -28.13 -7.17
C ARG A 30 7.17 -26.75 -7.73
N LEU A 31 7.56 -25.68 -7.02
CA LEU A 31 7.36 -24.31 -7.48
C LEU A 31 8.10 -24.06 -8.80
N CYS A 32 9.40 -24.37 -8.87
CA CYS A 32 10.18 -24.21 -10.10
C CYS A 32 9.64 -25.08 -11.23
N GLN A 33 9.28 -26.34 -10.94
CA GLN A 33 8.70 -27.24 -11.94
C GLN A 33 7.43 -26.64 -12.54
N TRP A 34 6.52 -26.13 -11.69
CA TRP A 34 5.29 -25.49 -12.12
C TRP A 34 5.55 -24.22 -12.95
N VAL A 35 6.41 -23.31 -12.50
CA VAL A 35 6.76 -22.07 -13.24
C VAL A 35 7.37 -22.40 -14.60
N SER A 36 8.23 -23.41 -14.66
CA SER A 36 8.85 -23.87 -15.92
C SER A 36 7.81 -24.36 -16.94
N THR A 37 6.63 -24.81 -16.50
CA THR A 37 5.55 -25.19 -17.44
C THR A 37 4.97 -24.02 -18.22
N PHE A 38 5.18 -22.78 -17.80
CA PHE A 38 4.72 -21.58 -18.53
C PHE A 38 5.79 -21.01 -19.45
N HIS A 39 7.08 -21.32 -19.23
CA HIS A 39 8.14 -20.90 -20.13
C HIS A 39 7.94 -21.55 -21.53
N PRO A 40 8.12 -20.80 -22.63
CA PRO A 40 7.97 -21.36 -23.99
C PRO A 40 8.83 -22.61 -24.22
N ASP A 41 10.12 -22.51 -23.85
CA ASP A 41 11.09 -23.62 -24.00
C ASP A 41 11.16 -24.57 -22.80
N LYS A 42 10.26 -24.42 -21.82
CA LYS A 42 10.24 -25.22 -20.58
C LYS A 42 11.58 -25.25 -19.82
N LEU A 43 12.31 -24.13 -19.84
CA LEU A 43 13.60 -24.01 -19.19
C LEU A 43 13.46 -24.19 -17.68
N SER A 44 14.46 -24.82 -17.07
CA SER A 44 14.56 -24.90 -15.61
C SER A 44 14.81 -23.51 -15.02
N CYS A 45 14.22 -23.23 -13.86
CA CYS A 45 14.45 -22.01 -13.10
C CYS A 45 14.83 -22.29 -11.64
N HIS A 46 15.37 -21.27 -10.98
CA HIS A 46 15.61 -21.25 -9.54
C HIS A 46 15.05 -19.97 -8.93
N LEU A 47 14.71 -20.01 -7.64
CA LEU A 47 14.35 -18.81 -6.89
C LEU A 47 15.63 -18.01 -6.63
N ASP A 48 15.66 -16.75 -7.08
CA ASP A 48 16.65 -15.79 -6.62
C ASP A 48 16.35 -15.51 -5.14
N ARG A 49 17.36 -15.50 -4.29
CA ARG A 49 17.26 -15.65 -2.82
C ARG A 49 16.36 -14.64 -2.10
N THR A 50 15.85 -13.64 -2.81
CA THR A 50 15.03 -12.55 -2.32
C THR A 50 13.54 -12.84 -2.49
N PHE A 51 12.84 -12.93 -1.37
CA PHE A 51 11.39 -12.89 -1.32
C PHE A 51 10.92 -11.43 -1.26
N HIS A 52 10.20 -10.98 -2.28
CA HIS A 52 9.66 -9.63 -2.32
C HIS A 52 8.25 -9.63 -1.72
N HIS A 53 7.92 -8.69 -0.85
CA HIS A 53 6.54 -8.58 -0.38
C HIS A 53 6.14 -7.15 -0.05
N GLY A 54 4.88 -6.85 -0.32
CA GLY A 54 4.20 -5.65 0.16
C GLY A 54 3.16 -6.00 1.22
N ALA A 55 2.26 -5.05 1.49
CA ALA A 55 1.15 -5.28 2.41
C ALA A 55 0.24 -6.42 1.92
N PHE A 56 -0.11 -6.42 0.63
CA PHE A 56 -1.16 -7.29 0.08
C PHE A 56 -0.66 -8.39 -0.86
N ASN A 57 0.59 -8.32 -1.32
CA ASN A 57 1.11 -9.25 -2.31
C ASN A 57 2.52 -9.72 -1.92
N ALA A 58 2.83 -10.95 -2.32
CA ALA A 58 4.17 -11.51 -2.29
C ALA A 58 4.63 -11.79 -3.72
N GLY A 59 5.92 -11.64 -3.97
CA GLY A 59 6.58 -11.80 -5.24
C GLY A 59 7.84 -12.66 -5.08
N MET A 60 7.98 -13.65 -5.94
CA MET A 60 9.13 -14.54 -6.00
C MET A 60 9.85 -14.31 -7.32
N LYS A 61 11.12 -13.90 -7.26
CA LYS A 61 11.94 -13.73 -8.46
C LYS A 61 12.48 -15.08 -8.90
N MET A 62 12.03 -15.55 -10.05
CA MET A 62 12.43 -16.82 -10.64
C MET A 62 13.40 -16.55 -11.79
N VAL A 63 14.59 -17.12 -11.75
CA VAL A 63 15.63 -16.95 -12.77
C VAL A 63 15.79 -18.25 -13.54
N PHE A 64 15.55 -18.19 -14.85
CA PHE A 64 15.66 -19.30 -15.78
C PHE A 64 17.14 -19.56 -16.17
N SER A 65 17.40 -20.71 -16.77
CA SER A 65 18.76 -21.12 -17.18
C SER A 65 19.39 -20.24 -18.26
N ASP A 66 18.58 -19.47 -19.00
CA ASP A 66 19.01 -18.46 -19.96
C ASP A 66 19.24 -17.07 -19.33
N SER A 67 19.14 -16.98 -17.99
CA SER A 67 19.26 -15.75 -17.19
C SER A 67 18.08 -14.78 -17.30
N ILE A 68 17.00 -15.13 -18.02
CA ILE A 68 15.75 -14.36 -17.98
C ILE A 68 15.12 -14.51 -16.58
N ALA A 69 14.57 -13.43 -16.05
CA ALA A 69 13.95 -13.41 -14.73
C ALA A 69 12.47 -13.04 -14.83
N TRP A 70 11.61 -13.84 -14.18
CA TRP A 70 10.19 -13.55 -14.00
C TRP A 70 9.88 -13.29 -12.54
N MET A 71 8.84 -12.51 -12.28
CA MET A 71 8.20 -12.41 -10.97
C MET A 71 6.96 -13.30 -10.93
N VAL A 72 6.90 -14.22 -9.98
CA VAL A 72 5.68 -14.95 -9.63
C VAL A 72 5.06 -14.26 -8.44
N ARG A 73 3.87 -13.68 -8.64
CA ARG A 73 3.17 -12.86 -7.67
C ARG A 73 1.89 -13.53 -7.19
N PHE A 74 1.66 -13.47 -5.88
CA PHE A 74 0.45 -13.97 -5.23
C PHE A 74 -0.13 -12.89 -4.31
N PRO A 75 -1.47 -12.76 -4.22
CA PRO A 75 -2.10 -12.10 -3.09
C PRO A 75 -1.76 -12.83 -1.79
N ARG A 76 -1.47 -12.07 -0.73
CA ARG A 76 -1.17 -12.65 0.58
C ARG A 76 -2.46 -13.02 1.29
N VAL A 77 -2.61 -14.29 1.63
CA VAL A 77 -3.71 -14.79 2.47
C VAL A 77 -3.68 -14.09 3.83
N GLY A 78 -4.85 -13.77 4.38
CA GLY A 78 -5.03 -12.97 5.60
C GLY A 78 -4.85 -11.46 5.41
N MET A 79 -4.21 -11.01 4.31
CA MET A 79 -4.09 -9.58 4.00
C MET A 79 -5.13 -9.12 2.98
N VAL A 80 -5.73 -10.05 2.25
CA VAL A 80 -6.74 -9.79 1.23
C VAL A 80 -7.97 -10.63 1.56
N CYS A 81 -9.16 -10.11 1.29
CA CYS A 81 -10.40 -10.87 1.45
C CYS A 81 -10.44 -12.04 0.45
N ASP A 82 -10.38 -13.27 0.98
CA ASP A 82 -10.30 -14.50 0.19
C ASP A 82 -11.41 -14.61 -0.87
N ALA A 83 -12.63 -14.19 -0.53
CA ALA A 83 -13.80 -14.22 -1.41
C ALA A 83 -13.66 -13.35 -2.67
N TYR A 84 -12.71 -12.41 -2.70
CA TYR A 84 -12.47 -11.49 -3.82
C TYR A 84 -11.04 -11.55 -4.36
N THR A 85 -10.24 -12.56 -3.97
CA THR A 85 -8.84 -12.66 -4.38
C THR A 85 -8.68 -12.91 -5.87
N ASP A 86 -9.56 -13.72 -6.47
CA ASP A 86 -9.56 -14.00 -7.92
C ASP A 86 -9.93 -12.74 -8.71
N GLU A 87 -10.99 -12.02 -8.31
CA GLU A 87 -11.40 -10.76 -8.93
C GLU A 87 -10.34 -9.68 -8.78
N LYS A 88 -9.64 -9.63 -7.63
CA LYS A 88 -8.52 -8.72 -7.42
C LYS A 88 -7.42 -8.96 -8.46
N VAL A 89 -7.04 -10.22 -8.70
CA VAL A 89 -5.99 -10.57 -9.67
C VAL A 89 -6.45 -10.27 -11.09
N ALA A 90 -7.69 -10.64 -11.46
CA ALA A 90 -8.23 -10.36 -12.77
C ALA A 90 -8.26 -8.85 -13.09
N LYS A 91 -8.68 -8.02 -12.13
CA LYS A 91 -8.67 -6.55 -12.28
C LYS A 91 -7.26 -5.97 -12.43
N GLU A 92 -6.28 -6.53 -11.70
CA GLU A 92 -4.89 -6.09 -11.81
C GLU A 92 -4.30 -6.41 -13.19
N VAL A 93 -4.58 -7.60 -13.72
CA VAL A 93 -4.15 -8.01 -15.07
C VAL A 93 -4.79 -7.14 -16.16
N GLU A 94 -6.08 -6.84 -16.04
CA GLU A 94 -6.77 -5.95 -16.98
C GLU A 94 -6.15 -4.55 -16.98
N ALA A 95 -5.91 -3.99 -15.78
CA ALA A 95 -5.28 -2.68 -15.65
C ALA A 95 -3.86 -2.65 -16.24
N LEU A 96 -3.05 -3.70 -15.99
CA LEU A 96 -1.71 -3.80 -16.57
C LEU A 96 -1.75 -3.89 -18.10
N SER A 97 -2.70 -4.62 -18.68
CA SER A 97 -2.89 -4.71 -20.13
C SER A 97 -3.23 -3.35 -20.74
N LEU A 98 -4.14 -2.61 -20.11
CA LEU A 98 -4.50 -1.26 -20.57
C LEU A 98 -3.31 -0.28 -20.49
N ILE A 99 -2.52 -0.35 -19.41
CA ILE A 99 -1.34 0.52 -19.25
C ILE A 99 -0.25 0.17 -20.26
N TYR A 100 -0.04 -1.13 -20.53
CA TYR A 100 0.95 -1.59 -21.51
C TYR A 100 0.68 -1.01 -22.91
N ASP A 101 -0.59 -0.94 -23.31
CA ASP A 101 -1.01 -0.35 -24.59
C ASP A 101 -0.83 1.18 -24.64
N MET A 102 -0.88 1.86 -23.50
CA MET A 102 -0.74 3.32 -23.40
C MET A 102 0.72 3.78 -23.23
N ILE A 103 1.52 3.04 -22.47
CA ILE A 103 2.87 3.42 -22.06
C ILE A 103 3.80 2.21 -22.20
N VAL A 104 4.16 1.94 -23.45
CA VAL A 104 5.01 0.81 -23.85
C VAL A 104 6.31 0.80 -23.03
N ASP A 105 6.72 -0.39 -22.59
CA ASP A 105 7.93 -0.69 -21.79
C ASP A 105 7.98 -0.17 -20.34
N SER A 106 6.91 0.46 -19.82
CA SER A 106 6.89 0.95 -18.43
C SER A 106 6.26 -0.02 -17.42
N VAL A 107 5.57 -1.05 -17.90
CA VAL A 107 4.95 -2.11 -17.06
C VAL A 107 5.41 -3.48 -17.52
N PRO A 108 5.51 -4.48 -16.60
CA PRO A 108 6.02 -5.79 -16.95
C PRO A 108 5.05 -6.54 -17.87
N ASN A 109 5.57 -7.26 -18.87
CA ASN A 109 4.74 -8.12 -19.70
C ASN A 109 4.25 -9.33 -18.88
N ILE A 110 2.98 -9.70 -19.05
CA ILE A 110 2.37 -10.83 -18.36
C ILE A 110 2.55 -12.09 -19.20
N HIS A 111 3.22 -13.10 -18.63
CA HIS A 111 3.44 -14.40 -19.28
C HIS A 111 2.32 -15.40 -18.97
N ALA A 112 1.79 -15.35 -17.75
CA ALA A 112 0.67 -16.18 -17.32
C ALA A 112 -0.04 -15.56 -16.11
N TRP A 113 -1.31 -15.87 -15.93
CA TRP A 113 -2.04 -15.56 -14.71
C TRP A 113 -3.22 -16.52 -14.59
N GLY A 114 -3.84 -16.60 -13.41
CA GLY A 114 -5.08 -17.36 -13.28
C GLY A 114 -5.69 -17.33 -11.88
N PRO A 115 -6.97 -17.75 -11.79
CA PRO A 115 -7.69 -17.86 -10.52
C PRO A 115 -7.10 -18.99 -9.65
N ALA A 116 -7.45 -19.01 -8.36
CA ALA A 116 -6.99 -20.02 -7.41
C ALA A 116 -7.18 -21.47 -7.90
N ALA A 117 -8.33 -21.75 -8.53
CA ALA A 117 -8.67 -23.06 -9.06
C ALA A 117 -7.73 -23.56 -10.18
N SER A 118 -7.04 -22.64 -10.87
CA SER A 118 -6.07 -22.97 -11.93
C SER A 118 -4.67 -23.24 -11.40
N ASN A 119 -4.40 -22.90 -10.14
CA ASN A 119 -3.10 -23.08 -9.53
C ASN A 119 -2.98 -24.47 -8.89
N ILE A 120 -2.32 -25.40 -9.58
CA ILE A 120 -2.12 -26.79 -9.12
C ILE A 120 -1.34 -26.91 -7.80
N LEU A 121 -0.61 -25.86 -7.39
CA LEU A 121 0.08 -25.84 -6.11
C LEU A 121 -0.85 -25.46 -4.95
N GLY A 122 -2.05 -24.96 -5.26
CA GLY A 122 -3.03 -24.49 -4.29
C GLY A 122 -2.54 -23.29 -3.49
N LEU A 123 -1.73 -22.41 -4.11
CA LEU A 123 -1.19 -21.20 -3.46
C LEU A 123 -2.09 -19.97 -3.65
N GLY A 124 -3.29 -20.13 -4.22
CA GLY A 124 -4.20 -19.04 -4.57
C GLY A 124 -4.02 -18.55 -6.01
N PRO A 125 -4.69 -17.45 -6.41
CA PRO A 125 -4.52 -16.88 -7.72
C PRO A 125 -3.13 -16.26 -7.88
N TYR A 126 -2.69 -16.11 -9.12
CA TYR A 126 -1.30 -15.74 -9.40
C TYR A 126 -1.16 -14.90 -10.66
N ILE A 127 -0.04 -14.17 -10.74
CA ILE A 127 0.47 -13.51 -11.94
C ILE A 127 1.93 -13.90 -12.11
N MET A 128 2.32 -14.31 -13.32
CA MET A 128 3.70 -14.49 -13.76
C MET A 128 3.99 -13.45 -14.83
N MET A 129 4.98 -12.60 -14.56
CA MET A 129 5.30 -11.46 -15.42
C MET A 129 6.80 -11.22 -15.44
N ASP A 130 7.28 -10.36 -16.34
CA ASP A 130 8.68 -9.93 -16.35
C ASP A 130 9.14 -9.42 -14.98
N PHE A 131 10.36 -9.75 -14.60
CA PHE A 131 11.01 -9.08 -13.47
C PHE A 131 11.72 -7.81 -13.95
N ILE A 132 11.20 -6.65 -13.53
CA ILE A 132 11.85 -5.37 -13.80
C ILE A 132 12.91 -5.12 -12.72
N ASN A 133 14.17 -5.03 -13.15
CA ASN A 133 15.26 -4.61 -12.25
C ASN A 133 15.14 -3.12 -11.96
N GLY A 134 15.20 -2.76 -10.69
CA GLY A 134 15.13 -1.37 -10.26
C GLY A 134 15.57 -1.19 -8.82
N VAL A 135 15.67 0.08 -8.42
CA VAL A 135 15.92 0.46 -7.03
C VAL A 135 14.59 0.87 -6.42
N SER A 136 14.24 0.27 -5.28
CA SER A 136 13.04 0.64 -4.53
C SER A 136 13.15 2.09 -4.06
N ALA A 137 12.21 2.95 -4.48
CA ALA A 137 12.13 4.32 -3.98
C ALA A 137 11.96 4.36 -2.46
N SER A 138 11.30 3.36 -1.87
CA SER A 138 11.18 3.26 -0.41
C SER A 138 12.53 3.03 0.27
N ASP A 139 13.43 2.26 -0.35
CA ASP A 139 14.75 1.95 0.22
C ASP A 139 15.67 3.17 0.14
N VAL A 140 15.51 4.00 -0.89
CA VAL A 140 16.21 5.29 -1.04
C VAL A 140 15.68 6.32 -0.05
N LEU A 141 14.35 6.36 0.13
CA LEU A 141 13.68 7.40 0.90
C LEU A 141 13.70 7.14 2.40
N LYS A 142 13.75 5.90 2.86
CA LYS A 142 13.81 5.60 4.30
C LYS A 142 15.18 5.91 4.89
N ASP A 143 15.19 6.25 6.18
CA ASP A 143 16.43 6.36 6.95
C ASP A 143 16.90 4.94 7.34
N PRO A 144 18.06 4.47 6.84
CA PRO A 144 18.57 3.14 7.16
C PRO A 144 19.05 3.02 8.63
N ASN A 145 19.26 4.13 9.32
CA ASN A 145 19.77 4.18 10.69
C ASN A 145 18.69 4.49 11.74
N ALA A 146 17.43 4.63 11.33
CA ALA A 146 16.35 4.94 12.24
C ALA A 146 16.15 3.83 13.30
N GLU A 147 16.24 4.18 14.58
CA GLU A 147 15.98 3.26 15.70
C GLU A 147 14.59 2.61 15.61
N ARG A 148 13.62 3.36 15.06
CA ARG A 148 12.28 2.89 14.75
C ARG A 148 12.02 3.07 13.26
N PRO A 149 11.81 2.00 12.50
CA PRO A 149 11.49 2.09 11.09
C PRO A 149 10.25 2.95 10.88
N THR A 150 10.39 4.01 10.08
CA THR A 150 9.30 4.88 9.66
C THR A 150 9.15 4.84 8.16
N ARG A 151 7.94 5.10 7.65
CA ARG A 151 7.75 5.35 6.22
C ARG A 151 8.14 6.75 5.81
N LEU A 152 8.35 7.65 6.78
CA LEU A 152 8.78 9.02 6.50
C LEU A 152 10.08 9.03 5.72
N ILE A 153 10.14 9.95 4.75
CA ILE A 153 11.37 10.23 4.03
C ILE A 153 12.47 10.63 5.05
N ARG A 154 13.71 10.18 4.88
CA ARG A 154 14.87 10.54 5.72
C ARG A 154 15.14 12.04 5.65
N GLU A 155 15.55 12.65 6.77
CA GLU A 155 15.67 14.11 6.86
C GLU A 155 16.84 14.69 6.06
N ASP A 156 17.86 13.88 5.76
CA ASP A 156 19.10 14.27 5.09
C ASP A 156 19.07 14.08 3.57
N ILE A 157 17.92 13.69 3.00
CA ILE A 157 17.78 13.59 1.54
C ILE A 157 17.95 14.95 0.86
N SER A 158 18.67 14.98 -0.26
CA SER A 158 18.87 16.21 -1.01
C SER A 158 17.59 16.62 -1.76
N ASP A 159 17.39 17.92 -1.94
CA ASP A 159 16.25 18.41 -2.73
C ASP A 159 16.35 17.95 -4.20
N SER A 160 17.56 17.77 -4.72
CA SER A 160 17.78 17.22 -6.07
C SER A 160 17.27 15.79 -6.22
N ASP A 161 17.45 14.93 -5.22
CA ASP A 161 16.93 13.56 -5.28
C ASP A 161 15.40 13.54 -5.23
N ILE A 162 14.80 14.45 -4.44
CA ILE A 162 13.35 14.64 -4.39
C ILE A 162 12.80 15.12 -5.73
N GLU A 163 13.47 16.07 -6.38
CA GLU A 163 13.08 16.55 -7.71
C GLU A 163 13.06 15.43 -8.76
N VAL A 164 14.05 14.54 -8.75
CA VAL A 164 14.08 13.38 -9.67
C VAL A 164 12.84 12.50 -9.47
N ILE A 165 12.47 12.22 -8.23
CA ILE A 165 11.29 11.40 -7.89
C ILE A 165 10.00 12.11 -8.32
N TYR A 166 9.90 13.42 -8.11
CA TYR A 166 8.72 14.20 -8.49
C TYR A 166 8.55 14.33 -10.01
N ARG A 167 9.64 14.41 -10.78
CA ARG A 167 9.56 14.36 -12.25
C ARG A 167 9.03 13.01 -12.75
N GLN A 168 9.47 11.91 -12.13
CA GLN A 168 8.92 10.58 -12.43
C GLN A 168 7.43 10.49 -12.08
N ALA A 169 7.03 11.01 -10.90
CA ALA A 169 5.63 11.06 -10.51
C ALA A 169 4.78 11.89 -11.48
N HIS A 170 5.28 13.05 -11.93
CA HIS A 170 4.61 13.86 -12.96
C HIS A 170 4.38 13.06 -14.25
N SER A 171 5.40 12.35 -14.75
CA SER A 171 5.24 11.53 -15.95
C SER A 171 4.15 10.47 -15.80
N ILE A 172 4.01 9.87 -14.62
CA ILE A 172 2.95 8.89 -14.34
C ILE A 172 1.58 9.58 -14.29
N LEU A 173 1.46 10.69 -13.57
CA LEU A 173 0.19 11.42 -13.42
C LEU A 173 -0.33 11.97 -14.76
N GLN A 174 0.58 12.44 -15.60
CA GLN A 174 0.25 12.96 -16.92
C GLN A 174 -0.27 11.86 -17.85
N ASN A 175 0.46 10.74 -17.92
CA ASN A 175 0.20 9.65 -18.87
C ASN A 175 -0.86 8.64 -18.38
N GLY A 176 -1.05 8.49 -17.07
CA GLY A 176 -1.92 7.48 -16.45
C GLY A 176 -3.42 7.75 -16.56
N GLY A 177 -3.83 8.89 -17.13
CA GLY A 177 -5.23 9.28 -17.22
C GLY A 177 -5.76 9.82 -15.88
N VAL A 178 -6.13 11.10 -15.88
CA VAL A 178 -6.72 11.81 -14.72
C VAL A 178 -8.02 11.16 -14.20
N ASP A 179 -8.62 10.24 -14.95
CA ASP A 179 -9.89 9.58 -14.58
C ASP A 179 -9.74 8.42 -13.59
N THR A 180 -8.53 7.88 -13.34
CA THR A 180 -8.36 6.76 -12.38
C THR A 180 -8.09 7.23 -10.94
N PHE A 181 -7.73 8.50 -10.74
CA PHE A 181 -7.38 9.04 -9.42
C PHE A 181 -8.00 10.43 -9.23
N ALA A 182 -9.29 10.49 -8.95
CA ALA A 182 -10.03 11.74 -8.68
C ALA A 182 -9.43 12.62 -7.53
N ASN A 183 -8.47 12.11 -6.75
CA ASN A 183 -7.76 12.84 -5.70
C ASN A 183 -6.43 13.49 -6.15
N ASP A 184 -5.92 13.17 -7.34
CA ASP A 184 -4.60 13.63 -7.81
C ASP A 184 -4.61 15.04 -8.40
N LEU A 185 -5.77 15.71 -8.41
CA LEU A 185 -5.93 17.12 -8.79
C LEU A 185 -5.79 18.08 -7.59
N SER A 186 -5.23 17.60 -6.48
CA SER A 186 -4.96 18.39 -5.29
C SER A 186 -3.57 18.11 -4.74
N ALA A 187 -3.08 19.01 -3.87
CA ALA A 187 -1.78 18.87 -3.24
C ALA A 187 -1.60 17.45 -2.64
N PRO A 188 -0.59 16.69 -3.09
CA PRO A 188 -0.52 15.26 -2.82
C PRO A 188 -0.19 14.97 -1.35
N TRP A 189 -0.98 14.10 -0.74
CA TRP A 189 -0.75 13.67 0.65
C TRP A 189 0.54 12.86 0.81
N TRP A 190 1.03 12.22 -0.26
CA TRP A 190 2.13 11.25 -0.23
C TRP A 190 3.53 11.88 -0.29
N LEU A 191 3.64 13.22 -0.29
CA LEU A 191 4.94 13.92 -0.42
C LEU A 191 5.98 13.53 0.63
N LEU A 192 5.55 13.04 1.80
CA LEU A 192 6.42 12.52 2.87
C LEU A 192 6.32 11.01 3.07
N GLN A 193 5.69 10.27 2.16
CA GLN A 193 5.36 8.83 2.28
C GLN A 193 4.50 8.45 3.50
N ASP A 194 4.03 9.43 4.25
CA ASP A 194 3.17 9.25 5.41
C ASP A 194 1.87 10.04 5.26
N ARG A 195 0.79 9.53 5.86
CA ARG A 195 -0.52 10.15 5.71
C ARG A 195 -0.68 11.29 6.73
N PRO A 196 -1.04 12.50 6.31
CA PRO A 196 -1.26 13.61 7.23
C PRO A 196 -2.38 13.39 8.27
N VAL A 197 -3.22 12.37 8.09
CA VAL A 197 -4.24 11.95 9.07
C VAL A 197 -3.71 11.08 10.21
N ASN A 198 -2.44 10.64 10.15
CA ASN A 198 -1.84 9.83 11.20
C ASN A 198 -1.56 10.68 12.44
N SER A 199 -1.63 10.07 13.63
CA SER A 199 -1.49 10.79 14.91
C SER A 199 -0.15 11.49 15.11
N ALA A 200 0.90 11.10 14.37
CA ALA A 200 2.18 11.79 14.34
C ALA A 200 2.09 13.24 13.80
N TRP A 201 1.02 13.55 13.07
CA TRP A 201 0.74 14.86 12.49
C TRP A 201 -0.18 15.70 13.37
N ASP A 202 -0.79 15.14 14.41
CA ASP A 202 -1.76 15.85 15.24
C ASP A 202 -1.15 17.09 15.89
N CYS A 203 -1.92 18.18 15.86
CA CYS A 203 -1.52 19.43 16.50
C CYS A 203 -1.53 19.28 18.03
N LYS A 204 -0.43 19.68 18.67
CA LYS A 204 -0.38 19.80 20.14
C LYS A 204 -0.85 21.20 20.53
N GLY A 205 -2.15 21.34 20.77
CA GLY A 205 -2.77 22.66 20.95
C GLY A 205 -2.82 23.41 19.62
N ASP A 206 -2.33 24.65 19.60
CA ASP A 206 -2.33 25.50 18.39
C ASP A 206 -1.02 25.43 17.57
N GLN A 207 -0.02 24.65 18.01
CA GLN A 207 1.26 24.54 17.29
C GLN A 207 1.26 23.32 16.34
N PRO A 208 1.58 23.50 15.05
CA PRO A 208 1.75 22.39 14.12
C PRO A 208 3.05 21.61 14.43
N PRO A 209 3.07 20.29 14.24
CA PRO A 209 4.30 19.51 14.42
C PRO A 209 5.36 19.86 13.36
N LYS A 210 6.64 19.61 13.67
CA LYS A 210 7.78 19.92 12.78
C LYS A 210 7.64 19.32 11.37
N ILE A 211 6.96 18.17 11.26
CA ILE A 211 6.68 17.49 10.00
C ILE A 211 5.89 18.36 8.99
N VAL A 212 5.09 19.31 9.48
CA VAL A 212 4.26 20.19 8.64
C VAL A 212 5.11 21.14 7.80
N ALA A 213 6.13 21.75 8.41
CA ALA A 213 7.05 22.63 7.67
C ALA A 213 7.76 21.88 6.54
N ARG A 214 8.11 20.62 6.81
CA ARG A 214 8.74 19.74 5.82
C ARG A 214 7.79 19.35 4.70
N TYR A 215 6.52 19.06 5.02
CA TYR A 215 5.50 18.80 4.01
C TYR A 215 5.35 19.99 3.06
N PHE A 216 5.25 21.21 3.57
CA PHE A 216 5.15 22.41 2.72
C PHE A 216 6.40 22.67 1.89
N LYS A 217 7.61 22.45 2.44
CA LYS A 217 8.86 22.50 1.66
C LYS A 217 8.78 21.59 0.43
N TYR A 218 8.31 20.35 0.63
CA TYR A 218 8.22 19.37 -0.45
C TYR A 218 7.05 19.67 -1.41
N LEU A 219 5.96 20.25 -0.93
CA LEU A 219 4.89 20.74 -1.78
C LEU A 219 5.38 21.87 -2.71
N GLU A 220 6.19 22.79 -2.21
CA GLU A 220 6.81 23.84 -3.03
C GLU A 220 7.74 23.27 -4.10
N ILE A 221 8.58 22.28 -3.75
CA ILE A 221 9.43 21.58 -4.72
C ILE A 221 8.57 20.87 -5.77
N PHE A 222 7.49 20.19 -5.36
CA PHE A 222 6.57 19.51 -6.28
C PHE A 222 5.92 20.48 -7.26
N ILE A 223 5.37 21.60 -6.78
CA ILE A 223 4.76 22.63 -7.63
C ILE A 223 5.78 23.17 -8.65
N ARG A 224 7.00 23.49 -8.21
CA ARG A 224 8.06 23.95 -9.12
C ARG A 224 8.40 22.91 -10.20
N VAL A 225 8.48 21.64 -9.82
CA VAL A 225 8.72 20.55 -10.78
C VAL A 225 7.58 20.46 -11.80
N LEU A 226 6.32 20.54 -11.36
CA LEU A 226 5.18 20.55 -12.27
C LEU A 226 5.26 21.70 -13.27
N GLU A 227 5.54 22.93 -12.80
CA GLU A 227 5.70 24.11 -13.66
C GLU A 227 6.79 23.91 -14.72
N GLU A 228 7.93 23.35 -14.32
CA GLU A 228 9.04 23.08 -15.22
C GLU A 228 8.73 22.00 -16.25
N GLU A 229 7.96 20.97 -15.91
CA GLU A 229 7.57 19.92 -16.86
C GLU A 229 6.44 20.39 -17.80
N GLU A 230 5.42 21.08 -17.28
CA GLU A 230 4.34 21.67 -18.07
C GLU A 230 4.87 22.69 -19.09
N ALA A 231 5.87 23.50 -18.71
CA ALA A 231 6.52 24.44 -19.62
C ALA A 231 7.20 23.77 -20.83
N LYS A 232 7.53 22.47 -20.74
CA LYS A 232 8.12 21.69 -21.85
C LYS A 232 7.07 21.12 -22.80
N LEU A 233 5.84 20.91 -22.33
CA LEU A 233 4.79 20.16 -23.05
C LEU A 233 3.89 21.03 -23.94
N GLY A 234 3.93 22.36 -23.80
CA GLY A 234 3.07 23.28 -24.56
C GLY A 234 1.66 23.39 -23.99
N HIS A 235 0.97 24.49 -24.30
CA HIS A 235 -0.24 24.98 -23.59
C HIS A 235 -1.52 24.12 -23.68
N GLU A 236 -1.54 22.99 -24.39
CA GLU A 236 -2.77 22.21 -24.62
C GLU A 236 -2.92 20.97 -23.74
N GLU A 237 -1.98 20.71 -22.82
CA GLU A 237 -2.06 19.58 -21.91
C GLU A 237 -2.19 19.99 -20.43
N ARG A 238 -3.28 19.51 -19.79
CA ARG A 238 -3.60 19.45 -18.35
C ARG A 238 -2.68 20.26 -17.39
N GLU A 239 -3.16 21.42 -16.92
CA GLU A 239 -2.47 22.26 -15.91
C GLU A 239 -2.61 21.68 -14.47
N LEU A 240 -1.88 20.61 -14.15
CA LEU A 240 -1.79 20.04 -12.80
C LEU A 240 -1.31 21.07 -11.77
N THR A 241 -0.38 21.95 -12.15
CA THR A 241 0.10 23.05 -11.30
C THR A 241 -1.05 23.95 -10.83
N SER A 242 -1.90 24.38 -11.76
CA SER A 242 -3.04 25.27 -11.48
C SER A 242 -4.00 24.62 -10.48
N LEU A 243 -4.25 23.32 -10.61
CA LEU A 243 -5.11 22.54 -9.73
C LEU A 243 -4.51 22.38 -8.33
N VAL A 244 -3.23 22.04 -8.23
CA VAL A 244 -2.51 21.95 -6.94
C VAL A 244 -2.56 23.29 -6.21
N LYS A 245 -2.21 24.40 -6.89
CA LYS A 245 -2.26 25.75 -6.31
C LYS A 245 -3.67 26.15 -5.88
N TRP A 246 -4.68 25.88 -6.71
CA TRP A 246 -6.08 26.12 -6.34
C TRP A 246 -6.48 25.34 -5.09
N SER A 247 -6.08 24.07 -5.00
CA SER A 247 -6.44 23.21 -3.87
C SER A 247 -5.81 23.69 -2.55
N GLN A 248 -4.60 24.25 -2.62
CA GLN A 248 -3.91 24.85 -1.49
C GLN A 248 -4.57 26.18 -1.07
N ALA A 249 -4.85 27.07 -2.03
CA ALA A 249 -5.44 28.37 -1.74
C ALA A 249 -6.88 28.28 -1.20
N SER A 250 -7.67 27.37 -1.76
CA SER A 250 -9.06 27.15 -1.33
C SER A 250 -9.18 26.34 -0.03
N GLY A 251 -8.13 25.61 0.36
CA GLY A 251 -8.20 24.60 1.42
C GLY A 251 -8.85 23.28 0.98
N ALA A 252 -9.22 23.13 -0.30
CA ALA A 252 -9.83 21.90 -0.82
C ALA A 252 -8.93 20.67 -0.64
N MET A 253 -7.60 20.84 -0.68
CA MET A 253 -6.65 19.76 -0.42
C MET A 253 -6.91 19.07 0.94
N TRP A 254 -7.30 19.83 1.97
CA TRP A 254 -7.57 19.27 3.29
C TRP A 254 -8.84 18.43 3.30
N LEU A 255 -9.88 18.90 2.61
CA LEU A 255 -11.10 18.12 2.42
C LEU A 255 -10.81 16.82 1.66
N HIS A 256 -10.04 16.88 0.57
CA HIS A 256 -9.68 15.69 -0.21
C HIS A 256 -8.87 14.69 0.62
N MET A 257 -7.92 15.15 1.43
CA MET A 257 -7.16 14.29 2.36
C MET A 257 -8.08 13.57 3.35
N LEU A 258 -9.07 14.28 3.92
CA LEU A 258 -10.06 13.70 4.83
C LEU A 258 -10.95 12.68 4.14
N LEU A 259 -11.46 13.00 2.94
CA LEU A 259 -12.33 12.12 2.16
C LEU A 259 -11.60 10.86 1.69
N SER A 260 -10.32 10.97 1.33
CA SER A 260 -9.50 9.85 0.88
C SER A 260 -9.12 8.87 2.00
N SER A 261 -9.09 9.34 3.25
CA SER A 261 -8.64 8.53 4.38
C SER A 261 -9.78 7.80 5.09
N GLY A 262 -11.00 8.34 5.07
CA GLY A 262 -12.19 7.71 5.67
C GLY A 262 -12.24 7.67 7.20
N PHE A 263 -11.09 7.80 7.88
CA PHE A 263 -10.96 7.80 9.34
C PHE A 263 -10.31 9.11 9.78
N ASN A 264 -11.10 10.00 10.36
CA ASN A 264 -10.65 11.35 10.69
C ASN A 264 -10.99 11.69 12.13
N ASP A 265 -9.98 12.04 12.92
CA ASP A 265 -10.18 12.68 14.21
C ASP A 265 -10.35 14.20 14.02
N HIS A 266 -11.20 14.83 14.83
CA HIS A 266 -11.35 16.29 14.92
C HIS A 266 -10.03 17.00 15.27
N ARG A 267 -9.05 16.26 15.79
CA ARG A 267 -7.69 16.75 16.10
C ARG A 267 -6.67 16.47 15.01
N SER A 268 -7.03 15.68 14.01
CA SER A 268 -6.13 15.37 12.90
C SER A 268 -5.69 16.64 12.18
N PHE A 269 -4.49 16.60 11.62
CA PHE A 269 -3.91 17.78 10.97
C PHE A 269 -4.78 18.33 9.83
N PRO A 270 -5.23 17.53 8.84
CA PRO A 270 -6.10 18.03 7.77
C PRO A 270 -7.41 18.61 8.30
N PHE A 271 -7.99 18.02 9.34
CA PHE A 271 -9.22 18.53 9.94
C PHE A 271 -8.99 19.90 10.58
N THR A 272 -7.87 20.06 11.30
CA THR A 272 -7.50 21.33 11.94
C THR A 272 -7.25 22.42 10.91
N GLN A 273 -6.57 22.10 9.80
CA GLN A 273 -6.32 23.02 8.69
C GLN A 273 -7.63 23.41 7.98
N LEU A 274 -8.50 22.45 7.67
CA LEU A 274 -9.79 22.73 7.07
C LEU A 274 -10.66 23.64 7.97
N ARG A 275 -10.63 23.41 9.29
CA ARG A 275 -11.33 24.24 10.28
C ARG A 275 -10.82 25.68 10.27
N GLN A 276 -9.50 25.89 10.17
CA GLN A 276 -8.90 27.22 10.06
C GLN A 276 -9.34 27.93 8.76
N HIS A 277 -9.42 27.21 7.64
CA HIS A 277 -9.87 27.76 6.36
C HIS A 277 -11.37 28.13 6.33
N LEU A 278 -12.25 27.29 6.88
CA LEU A 278 -13.72 27.48 6.77
C LEU A 278 -14.33 28.35 7.88
N GLY A 279 -13.62 28.61 8.98
CA GLY A 279 -14.02 29.58 10.01
C GLY A 279 -15.31 29.26 10.81
N ALA A 280 -15.80 28.02 10.81
CA ALA A 280 -17.13 27.70 11.33
C ALA A 280 -17.17 26.88 12.64
N LYS A 281 -18.23 27.14 13.44
CA LYS A 281 -18.66 26.40 14.64
C LYS A 281 -19.45 25.16 14.24
N TRP A 282 -19.05 24.00 14.73
CA TRP A 282 -19.73 22.73 14.49
C TRP A 282 -20.51 22.30 15.73
N ALA A 283 -21.69 21.72 15.53
CA ALA A 283 -22.56 21.27 16.61
C ALA A 283 -21.95 20.03 17.27
N LYS A 284 -21.73 20.12 18.59
CA LYS A 284 -21.39 18.98 19.42
C LYS A 284 -22.70 18.21 19.66
N GLN A 285 -22.85 17.03 19.09
CA GLN A 285 -23.94 16.13 19.46
C GLN A 285 -23.59 15.46 20.79
N GLU A 286 -24.55 15.46 21.72
CA GLU A 286 -24.47 14.69 22.96
C GLU A 286 -24.43 13.20 22.64
N LEU A 287 -23.34 12.56 23.04
CA LEU A 287 -23.00 11.19 22.70
C LEU A 287 -22.94 10.27 23.93
N GLU A 288 -23.44 10.71 25.08
CA GLU A 288 -23.24 10.00 26.36
C GLU A 288 -23.87 8.60 26.37
N ALA A 289 -25.10 8.47 25.87
CA ALA A 289 -25.77 7.16 25.75
C ALA A 289 -25.06 6.22 24.76
N PHE A 290 -24.50 6.78 23.68
CA PHE A 290 -23.69 6.02 22.72
C PHE A 290 -22.36 5.58 23.35
N ALA A 291 -21.70 6.48 24.09
CA ALA A 291 -20.45 6.20 24.78
C ALA A 291 -20.63 5.10 25.82
N ALA A 292 -21.68 5.18 26.66
CA ALA A 292 -21.97 4.14 27.65
C ALA A 292 -22.18 2.76 27.02
N ARG A 293 -22.94 2.68 25.91
CA ARG A 293 -23.10 1.43 25.18
C ARG A 293 -21.77 0.91 24.61
N LYS A 294 -20.96 1.80 24.02
CA LYS A 294 -19.68 1.43 23.42
C LYS A 294 -18.62 0.98 24.43
N VAL A 295 -18.68 1.46 25.67
CA VAL A 295 -17.81 0.96 26.75
C VAL A 295 -18.13 -0.50 27.05
N SER A 296 -19.41 -0.88 27.20
CA SER A 296 -19.78 -2.28 27.43
C SER A 296 -19.40 -3.21 26.27
N GLU A 297 -19.60 -2.76 25.03
CA GLU A 297 -19.18 -3.53 23.84
C GLU A 297 -17.65 -3.65 23.73
N LEU A 298 -16.90 -2.67 24.27
CA LEU A 298 -15.44 -2.72 24.33
C LEU A 298 -14.96 -3.72 25.38
N ASP A 299 -15.58 -3.76 26.57
CA ASP A 299 -15.25 -4.73 27.61
C ASP A 299 -15.45 -6.17 27.10
N GLU A 300 -16.57 -6.46 26.42
CA GLU A 300 -16.83 -7.76 25.77
C GLU A 300 -15.80 -8.10 24.69
N TYR A 301 -15.36 -7.09 23.92
CA TYR A 301 -14.34 -7.25 22.89
C TYR A 301 -12.96 -7.54 23.49
N ASP A 302 -12.60 -6.85 24.57
CA ASP A 302 -11.32 -7.02 25.25
C ASP A 302 -11.22 -8.41 25.90
N GLU A 303 -12.30 -8.90 26.53
CA GLU A 303 -12.36 -10.29 27.05
C GLU A 303 -12.16 -11.33 25.93
N ALA A 304 -12.84 -11.15 24.80
CA ALA A 304 -12.68 -12.04 23.65
C ALA A 304 -11.26 -11.96 23.06
N LEU A 305 -10.65 -10.77 23.09
CA LEU A 305 -9.29 -10.56 22.60
C LEU A 305 -8.27 -11.29 23.48
N GLU A 306 -8.41 -11.19 24.80
CA GLU A 306 -7.56 -11.92 25.74
C GLU A 306 -7.63 -13.45 25.49
N GLU A 307 -8.83 -14.01 25.38
CA GLU A 307 -9.00 -15.45 25.07
C GLU A 307 -8.30 -15.84 23.76
N ARG A 308 -8.43 -15.01 22.71
CA ARG A 308 -7.82 -15.30 21.41
C ARG A 308 -6.30 -15.15 21.44
N GLU A 309 -5.77 -14.22 22.22
CA GLU A 309 -4.32 -14.08 22.43
C GLU A 309 -3.75 -15.28 23.18
N GLU A 310 -4.48 -15.84 24.15
CA GLU A 310 -4.10 -17.08 24.84
C GLU A 310 -4.04 -18.28 23.87
N ASP A 311 -5.07 -18.45 23.03
CA ASP A 311 -5.10 -19.47 21.99
C ASP A 311 -3.94 -19.29 20.98
N LYS A 312 -3.64 -18.06 20.59
CA LYS A 312 -2.51 -17.75 19.71
C LYS A 312 -1.17 -18.13 20.38
N ALA A 313 -1.02 -17.91 21.68
CA ALA A 313 0.16 -18.35 22.41
C ALA A 313 0.29 -19.89 22.48
N LEU A 314 -0.83 -20.62 22.47
CA LEU A 314 -0.81 -22.08 22.33
C LEU A 314 -0.32 -22.52 20.95
N VAL A 315 -0.69 -21.82 19.88
CA VAL A 315 -0.14 -22.03 18.53
C VAL A 315 1.37 -21.78 18.52
N ASP A 316 1.80 -20.63 19.05
CA ASP A 316 3.21 -20.23 19.04
C ASP A 316 4.11 -21.18 19.87
N SER A 317 3.55 -21.79 20.92
CA SER A 317 4.23 -22.81 21.72
C SER A 317 4.13 -24.24 21.16
N GLY A 318 3.45 -24.43 20.02
CA GLY A 318 3.26 -25.72 19.36
C GLY A 318 2.30 -26.67 20.09
N LYS A 319 1.51 -26.15 21.05
CA LYS A 319 0.50 -26.91 21.79
C LYS A 319 -0.84 -26.98 21.07
N MET A 320 -1.08 -26.08 20.13
CA MET A 320 -2.24 -26.03 19.25
C MET A 320 -1.76 -25.96 17.80
N THR A 321 -2.48 -26.59 16.88
CA THR A 321 -2.15 -26.46 15.45
C THR A 321 -2.71 -25.16 14.88
N LYS A 322 -2.10 -24.63 13.81
CA LYS A 322 -2.58 -23.41 13.15
C LYS A 322 -3.98 -23.63 12.55
N GLU A 323 -4.25 -24.83 12.04
CA GLU A 323 -5.55 -25.24 11.49
C GLU A 323 -6.64 -25.28 12.57
N GLU A 324 -6.32 -25.83 13.75
CA GLU A 324 -7.23 -25.86 14.90
C GLU A 324 -7.57 -24.44 15.37
N PHE A 325 -6.58 -23.57 15.51
CA PHE A 325 -6.79 -22.17 15.87
C PHE A 325 -7.75 -21.45 14.91
N ILE A 326 -7.54 -21.61 13.60
CA ILE A 326 -8.41 -20.99 12.59
C ILE A 326 -9.83 -21.57 12.65
N ALA A 327 -9.96 -22.88 12.86
CA ALA A 327 -11.27 -23.52 12.96
C ALA A 327 -12.06 -23.06 14.19
N ASN A 328 -11.39 -22.77 15.30
CA ASN A 328 -12.03 -22.22 16.51
C ASN A 328 -12.47 -20.77 16.35
N ALA A 329 -11.97 -20.05 15.34
CA ALA A 329 -12.25 -18.64 15.13
C ALA A 329 -13.39 -18.35 14.12
N LEU A 330 -13.89 -19.38 13.42
CA LEU A 330 -14.95 -19.31 12.38
C LEU A 330 -16.32 -19.76 12.92
#